data_AF-A0A075HBL0-F1
#
_entry.id   AF-A0A075HBL0-F1
#
_cell.length_a   1.000
_cell.length_b   1.000
_cell.length_c   1.000
_cell.angle_alpha   90.00
_cell.angle_beta   90.00
_cell.angle_gamma   90.00
#
_symmetry.space_group_name_H-M   'P 1'
#
loop_
_entity.id
_entity.type
_entity.pdbx_description
1 polymer ?
#
loop_
_entity_poly.entity_id
_entity_poly.type
_entity_poly.pdbx_seq_one_letter_code
_entity_poly.pdbx_strand_id
1 'polypeptide(L)'
;MRKQRPRGGRRPKHLGVTKIKADVSMKQVAERRVLERYPNMKLLGSYFLYKDGMHYWFEVVLADPSHPRIAKDKEIRKRVLPRTK
;
A
#
# COMPACT_ATOMS: atom_id res chain seq x y z
N MET A 1 7.71 4.26 9.13
CA MET A 1 8.75 3.35 9.64
C MET A 1 10.01 4.17 9.89
N ARG A 2 10.48 4.25 11.13
CA ARG A 2 11.80 4.85 11.40
C ARG A 2 12.85 3.76 11.32
N LYS A 3 13.96 4.05 10.64
CA LYS A 3 15.10 3.14 10.56
C LYS A 3 15.65 2.91 11.97
N GLN A 4 15.93 1.66 12.34
CA GLN A 4 16.60 1.37 13.61
C GLN A 4 18.08 1.75 13.53
N ARG A 5 18.63 2.28 14.63
CA ARG A 5 20.05 2.64 14.70
C ARG A 5 20.89 1.36 14.68
N PRO A 6 21.92 1.25 13.81
CA PRO A 6 22.85 0.13 13.85
C PRO A 6 23.55 0.04 15.21
N ARG A 7 23.67 -1.17 15.77
CA ARG A 7 24.37 -1.42 17.05
C ARG A 7 25.87 -1.69 16.90
N GLY A 8 26.32 -2.08 15.71
CA GLY A 8 27.74 -2.34 15.42
C GLY A 8 28.45 -1.17 14.74
N GLY A 9 29.77 -1.29 14.58
CA GLY A 9 30.61 -0.29 13.92
C GLY A 9 30.18 0.00 12.48
N ARG A 10 30.00 1.28 12.15
CA ARG A 10 29.68 1.76 10.79
C ARG A 10 30.42 3.05 10.50
N ARG A 11 30.77 3.26 9.23
CA ARG A 11 31.31 4.55 8.76
C ARG A 11 30.30 5.67 9.09
N PRO A 12 30.76 6.89 9.44
CA PRO A 12 29.87 8.00 9.83
C PRO A 12 28.69 8.24 8.88
N LYS A 13 28.92 8.10 7.55
CA LYS A 13 27.88 8.25 6.53
C LYS A 13 26.68 7.28 6.65
N HIS A 14 26.86 6.12 7.30
CA HIS A 14 25.81 5.10 7.44
C HIS A 14 25.16 5.06 8.83
N LEU A 15 25.61 5.91 9.76
CA LEU A 15 25.06 6.02 11.11
C LEU A 15 23.80 6.90 11.19
N GLY A 16 23.46 7.63 10.12
CA GLY A 16 22.27 8.48 10.07
C GLY A 16 20.96 7.70 10.25
N VAL A 17 20.01 8.30 10.98
CA VAL A 17 18.68 7.73 11.26
C VAL A 17 17.56 8.74 11.05
N THR A 18 17.63 9.91 11.70
CA THR A 18 16.49 10.84 11.84
C THR A 18 15.95 11.40 10.53
N LYS A 19 16.83 11.73 9.58
CA LYS A 19 16.45 12.38 8.31
C LYS A 19 16.21 11.41 7.15
N ILE A 20 16.35 10.11 7.39
CA ILE A 20 16.13 9.08 6.35
C ILE A 20 14.63 8.93 6.14
N LYS A 21 14.18 9.21 4.92
CA LYS A 21 12.80 8.98 4.47
C LYS A 21 12.69 7.57 3.87
N ALA A 22 11.48 7.00 3.93
CA ALA A 22 11.21 5.76 3.23
C ALA A 22 11.01 6.04 1.73
N ASP A 23 11.42 5.12 0.88
CA ASP A 23 11.26 5.23 -0.58
C ASP A 23 9.80 5.00 -1.01
N VAL A 24 8.99 4.38 -0.15
CA VAL A 24 7.57 4.13 -0.38
C VAL A 24 6.69 5.28 0.12
N SER A 25 5.66 5.61 -0.66
CA SER A 25 4.67 6.62 -0.29
C SER A 25 3.71 6.13 0.81
N MET A 26 3.12 7.07 1.56
CA MET A 26 2.10 6.73 2.58
C MET A 26 0.85 6.07 1.96
N LYS A 27 0.51 6.44 0.73
CA LYS A 27 -0.55 5.80 -0.05
C LYS A 27 -0.27 4.31 -0.28
N GLN A 28 0.92 3.97 -0.77
CA GLN A 28 1.35 2.58 -0.95
C GLN A 28 1.39 1.79 0.36
N VAL A 29 1.80 2.44 1.46
CA VAL A 29 1.76 1.81 2.79
C VAL A 29 0.32 1.50 3.21
N ALA A 30 -0.63 2.39 2.95
CA ALA A 30 -2.05 2.15 3.23
C ALA A 30 -2.62 1.01 2.37
N GLU A 31 -2.36 1.02 1.06
CA GLU A 31 -2.76 -0.06 0.13
C GLU A 31 -2.22 -1.41 0.59
N ARG A 32 -0.92 -1.48 0.94
CA ARG A 32 -0.29 -2.73 1.39
C ARG A 32 -0.94 -3.26 2.67
N ARG A 33 -1.17 -2.41 3.67
CA ARG A 33 -1.82 -2.81 4.93
C ARG A 33 -3.22 -3.39 4.71
N VAL A 34 -3.97 -2.81 3.78
CA VAL A 34 -5.32 -3.27 3.43
C VAL A 34 -5.25 -4.60 2.69
N LEU A 35 -4.31 -4.78 1.75
CA LEU A 35 -4.11 -6.04 1.03
C LEU A 35 -3.61 -7.18 1.92
N GLU A 36 -2.74 -6.88 2.90
CA GLU A 36 -2.32 -7.85 3.92
C GLU A 36 -3.51 -8.32 4.78
N ARG A 37 -4.49 -7.43 5.03
CA ARG A 37 -5.70 -7.76 5.79
C ARG A 37 -6.74 -8.54 4.96
N TYR A 38 -6.84 -8.26 3.66
CA TYR A 38 -7.82 -8.87 2.74
C TYR A 38 -7.12 -9.50 1.52
N PRO A 39 -6.42 -10.64 1.69
CA PRO A 39 -5.60 -11.24 0.63
C PRO A 39 -6.41 -11.84 -0.53
N ASN A 40 -7.70 -12.15 -0.30
CA ASN A 40 -8.61 -12.67 -1.32
C ASN A 40 -9.14 -11.59 -2.28
N MET A 41 -9.07 -10.32 -1.87
CA MET A 41 -9.56 -9.20 -2.67
C MET A 41 -8.43 -8.58 -3.52
N LYS A 42 -8.81 -7.83 -4.56
CA LYS A 42 -7.87 -7.13 -5.45
C LYS A 42 -8.05 -5.63 -5.37
N LEU A 43 -6.94 -4.92 -5.41
CA LEU A 43 -6.91 -3.45 -5.39
C LEU A 43 -7.45 -2.90 -6.72
N LEU A 44 -8.46 -2.03 -6.63
CA LEU A 44 -8.92 -1.21 -7.76
C LEU A 44 -8.25 0.15 -7.79
N GLY A 45 -7.96 0.71 -6.62
CA GLY A 45 -7.28 1.98 -6.47
C GLY A 45 -7.39 2.52 -5.05
N SER A 46 -6.78 3.68 -4.82
CA SER A 46 -6.93 4.41 -3.57
C SER A 46 -6.78 5.90 -3.78
N TYR A 47 -7.35 6.69 -2.87
CA TYR A 47 -7.26 8.14 -2.88
C TYR A 47 -7.08 8.71 -1.48
N PHE A 48 -6.58 9.94 -1.44
CA PHE A 48 -6.41 10.70 -0.20
C PHE A 48 -7.77 11.21 0.28
N LEU A 49 -8.05 10.99 1.56
CA LEU A 49 -9.29 11.47 2.18
C LEU A 49 -9.02 12.71 3.03
N TYR A 50 -8.12 12.58 3.99
CA TYR A 50 -7.89 13.59 5.02
C TYR A 50 -6.52 13.42 5.67
N LYS A 51 -6.06 14.46 6.36
CA LYS A 51 -4.80 14.46 7.13
C LYS A 51 -4.98 15.35 8.35
N ASP A 52 -4.48 14.89 9.50
CA ASP A 52 -4.36 15.68 10.72
C ASP A 52 -2.86 15.96 11.00
N GLY A 53 -2.51 16.31 12.24
CA GLY A 53 -1.11 16.53 12.63
C GLY A 53 -0.24 15.27 12.62
N MET A 54 -0.82 14.07 12.73
CA MET A 54 -0.10 12.82 13.02
C MET A 54 -0.29 11.73 11.96
N HIS A 55 -1.42 11.73 11.27
CA HIS A 55 -1.94 10.67 10.44
C HIS A 55 -2.39 11.19 9.08
N TYR A 56 -2.34 10.27 8.12
CA TYR A 56 -2.88 10.45 6.78
C TYR A 56 -3.90 9.34 6.56
N TRP A 57 -5.09 9.72 6.14
CA TRP A 57 -6.16 8.79 5.81
C TRP A 57 -6.28 8.65 4.30
N PHE A 58 -6.40 7.39 3.88
CA PHE A 58 -6.62 7.01 2.50
C PHE A 58 -7.79 6.05 2.46
N GLU A 59 -8.67 6.24 1.48
CA GLU A 59 -9.69 5.25 1.16
C GLU A 59 -9.13 4.33 0.08
N VAL A 60 -9.16 3.02 0.38
CA VAL A 60 -8.63 1.97 -0.48
C VAL A 60 -9.80 1.14 -0.97
N VAL A 61 -10.01 1.13 -2.29
CA VAL A 61 -11.11 0.42 -2.92
C VAL A 61 -10.63 -0.94 -3.39
N LEU A 62 -11.28 -1.99 -2.87
CA LEU A 62 -11.03 -3.37 -3.25
C LEU A 62 -12.23 -3.97 -3.98
N ALA A 63 -11.98 -4.99 -4.78
CA ALA A 63 -13.01 -5.84 -5.38
C ALA A 63 -12.71 -7.30 -5.11
N ASP A 64 -13.76 -8.08 -4.84
CA ASP A 64 -13.69 -9.53 -4.75
C ASP A 64 -13.85 -10.16 -6.15
N PRO A 65 -12.81 -10.82 -6.70
CA PRO A 65 -12.88 -11.45 -8.01
C PRO A 65 -13.80 -12.69 -8.04
N SER A 66 -14.03 -13.34 -6.90
CA SER A 66 -14.81 -14.57 -6.81
C SER A 66 -16.32 -14.32 -6.81
N HIS A 67 -16.74 -13.09 -6.51
CA HIS A 67 -18.15 -12.74 -6.42
C HIS A 67 -18.81 -12.69 -7.82
N PRO A 68 -19.95 -13.37 -8.05
CA PRO A 68 -20.54 -13.54 -9.38
C PRO A 68 -20.92 -12.23 -10.05
N ARG A 69 -21.30 -11.19 -9.29
CA ARG A 69 -21.60 -9.87 -9.85
C ARG A 69 -20.36 -9.20 -10.45
N ILE A 70 -19.21 -9.34 -9.80
CA ILE A 70 -17.93 -8.80 -10.26
C ILE A 70 -17.38 -9.63 -11.43
N ALA A 71 -17.53 -10.96 -11.37
CA ALA A 71 -17.06 -11.85 -12.43
C ALA A 71 -17.86 -11.71 -13.75
N LYS A 72 -19.14 -11.33 -13.66
CA LYS A 72 -20.00 -11.07 -14.83
C LYS A 72 -19.80 -9.66 -15.40
N ASP A 73 -19.43 -8.69 -14.58
CA ASP A 73 -19.18 -7.31 -15.02
C ASP A 73 -17.90 -7.23 -15.87
N LYS A 74 -18.05 -6.89 -17.16
CA LYS A 74 -16.94 -6.84 -18.12
C LYS A 74 -15.95 -5.73 -17.82
N GLU A 75 -16.39 -4.60 -17.25
CA GLU A 75 -15.51 -3.46 -16.98
C GLU A 75 -14.65 -3.73 -15.76
N ILE A 76 -15.28 -4.11 -14.64
CA ILE A 76 -14.57 -4.37 -13.39
C ILE A 76 -13.66 -5.58 -13.54
N ARG A 77 -14.13 -6.66 -14.18
CA ARG A 77 -13.32 -7.86 -14.43
C ARG A 77 -12.02 -7.56 -15.15
N LYS A 78 -12.02 -6.64 -16.13
CA LYS A 78 -10.81 -6.23 -16.86
C LYS A 78 -9.80 -5.48 -15.98
N ARG A 79 -10.27 -4.79 -14.94
CA ARG A 79 -9.42 -4.05 -13.99
C ARG A 79 -8.87 -4.96 -12.88
N VAL A 80 -9.63 -5.98 -12.50
CA VAL A 80 -9.33 -6.89 -11.38
C VAL A 80 -8.46 -8.08 -11.79
N LEU A 81 -8.72 -8.67 -12.97
CA LEU A 81 -7.95 -9.80 -13.45
C LEU A 81 -6.70 -9.33 -14.19
N PRO A 82 -5.53 -9.93 -13.93
CA PRO A 82 -4.34 -9.64 -14.72
C PRO A 82 -4.59 -10.01 -16.18
N ARG A 83 -4.16 -9.15 -17.10
CA ARG A 83 -4.02 -9.54 -18.50
C ARG A 83 -2.85 -10.53 -18.57
N THR A 84 -3.15 -11.80 -18.73
CA THR A 84 -2.14 -12.81 -19.09
C THR A 84 -1.44 -12.32 -20.35
N LYS A 85 -0.12 -12.16 -20.28
CA LYS A 85 0.72 -12.00 -21.47
C LYS A 85 0.81 -13.33 -22.20
#